data_AF-A0A9X3D9E8-F1
#
_entry.id   AF-A0A9X3D9E8-F1
#
_cell.length_a   1.000
_cell.length_b   1.000
_cell.length_c   1.000
_cell.angle_alpha   90.00
_cell.angle_beta   90.00
_cell.angle_gamma   90.00
#
_symmetry.space_group_name_H-M   'P 1'
#
loop_
_entity.id
_entity.type
_entity.pdbx_description
1 polymer ?
#
loop_
_entity_poly.entity_id
_entity_poly.type
_entity_poly.pdbx_seq_one_letter_code
_entity_poly.pdbx_strand_id
1 'polypeptide(L)'
;MDNRVKKALVASLNKYAEVSAINVDGFETELVAAFELDANFLDKATAFDAVFDSHSKFEELREVFFDLLMVNFFSSDVQKLEDDYLESDEWANIEEETIDRGTELLNLLLYIKECKDEDIEPELGDFLKEFLLVEDDEFQDEFEIYEEMISNQQLAESSVEEICKTAPSLNISEEMQELFVPFMVFFLDVEGSATTTKEIIQFSSNKSFDSATYILITTINN
;
A
#
# COMPACT_ATOMS: atom_id res chain seq x y z
N MET A 1 8.82 12.67 9.08
CA MET A 1 7.71 11.95 8.43
C MET A 1 7.03 12.87 7.45
N ASP A 2 6.76 12.40 6.24
CA ASP A 2 5.96 13.13 5.25
C ASP A 2 4.51 13.32 5.73
N ASN A 3 3.90 14.47 5.42
CA ASN A 3 2.56 14.80 5.90
C ASN A 3 1.46 13.94 5.27
N ARG A 4 1.60 13.50 4.02
CA ARG A 4 0.63 12.61 3.36
C ARG A 4 0.72 11.22 3.95
N VAL A 5 1.95 10.71 4.12
CA VAL A 5 2.20 9.42 4.81
C VAL A 5 1.57 9.43 6.20
N LYS A 6 1.77 10.50 6.99
CA LYS A 6 1.18 10.60 8.33
C LYS A 6 -0.34 10.56 8.33
N LYS A 7 -0.96 11.28 7.39
CA LYS A 7 -2.43 11.27 7.25
C LYS A 7 -2.94 9.90 6.83
N ALA A 8 -2.30 9.25 5.86
CA ALA A 8 -2.69 7.94 5.36
C ALA A 8 -2.58 6.87 6.45
N LEU A 9 -1.47 6.86 7.19
CA LEU A 9 -1.26 5.96 8.33
C LEU A 9 -2.38 6.09 9.35
N VAL A 10 -2.65 7.32 9.81
CA VAL A 10 -3.66 7.58 10.85
C VAL A 10 -5.07 7.26 10.33
N ALA A 11 -5.40 7.64 9.09
CA ALA A 11 -6.73 7.40 8.52
C ALA A 11 -6.99 5.90 8.33
N SER A 12 -6.03 5.17 7.76
CA SER A 12 -6.09 3.73 7.54
C SER A 12 -6.22 2.97 8.86
N LEU A 13 -5.37 3.29 9.84
CA LEU A 13 -5.39 2.66 11.15
C LEU A 13 -6.73 2.86 11.87
N ASN A 14 -7.23 4.10 11.90
CA ASN A 14 -8.52 4.39 12.52
C ASN A 14 -9.67 3.69 11.80
N LYS A 15 -9.60 3.54 10.47
CA LYS A 15 -10.58 2.76 9.70
C LYS A 15 -10.55 1.29 10.08
N TYR A 16 -9.37 0.68 10.13
CA TYR A 16 -9.22 -0.71 10.55
C TYR A 16 -9.80 -0.94 11.94
N ALA A 17 -9.43 -0.09 12.90
CA ALA A 17 -9.88 -0.19 14.28
C ALA A 17 -11.41 -0.05 14.41
N GLU A 18 -12.01 0.88 13.66
CA GLU A 18 -13.46 1.08 13.60
C GLU A 18 -14.19 -0.18 13.10
N VAL A 19 -13.75 -0.75 11.98
CA VAL A 19 -14.42 -1.88 11.34
C VAL A 19 -14.18 -3.19 12.10
N SER A 20 -13.00 -3.36 12.68
CA SER A 20 -12.63 -4.48 13.56
C SER A 20 -13.21 -4.35 14.98
N ALA A 21 -13.82 -3.22 15.33
CA ALA A 21 -14.32 -2.92 16.68
C ALA A 21 -13.25 -3.10 17.78
N ILE A 22 -12.01 -2.71 17.48
CA ILE A 22 -10.87 -2.71 18.41
C ILE A 22 -10.45 -1.29 18.75
N ASN A 23 -9.69 -1.12 19.83
CA ASN A 23 -9.15 0.18 20.21
C ASN A 23 -7.70 0.30 19.73
N VAL A 24 -7.29 1.52 19.41
CA VAL A 24 -5.95 1.85 18.91
C VAL A 24 -4.91 1.93 20.05
N ASP A 25 -5.34 1.91 21.32
CA ASP A 25 -4.53 1.63 22.53
C ASP A 25 -3.03 2.03 22.52
N GLY A 26 -2.70 3.24 22.06
CA GLY A 26 -1.31 3.74 22.00
C GLY A 26 -0.50 3.29 20.78
N PHE A 27 -0.96 2.29 20.03
CA PHE A 27 -0.36 1.78 18.80
C PHE A 27 -0.10 2.91 17.79
N GLU A 28 -1.07 3.79 17.53
CA GLU A 28 -0.87 4.94 16.61
C GLU A 28 0.30 5.83 17.04
N THR A 29 0.41 6.11 18.34
CA THR A 29 1.47 7.00 18.87
C THR A 29 2.84 6.35 18.76
N GLU A 30 2.93 5.06 19.12
CA GLU A 30 4.17 4.29 19.03
C GLU A 30 4.62 4.10 17.58
N LEU A 31 3.67 3.83 16.67
CA LEU A 31 3.95 3.63 15.26
C LEU A 31 4.39 4.93 14.57
N VAL A 32 3.72 6.06 14.84
CA VAL A 32 4.17 7.37 14.36
C VAL A 32 5.56 7.70 14.90
N ALA A 33 5.86 7.36 16.16
CA ALA A 33 7.20 7.57 16.72
C ALA A 33 8.27 6.72 16.02
N ALA A 34 7.95 5.50 15.58
CA ALA A 34 8.86 4.67 14.78
C ALA A 34 9.16 5.31 13.41
N PHE A 35 8.15 5.85 12.71
CA PHE A 35 8.33 6.56 11.44
C PHE A 35 9.13 7.86 11.58
N GLU A 36 8.97 8.57 12.70
CA GLU A 36 9.65 9.83 13.00
C GLU A 36 11.05 9.64 13.63
N LEU A 37 11.47 8.39 13.89
CA LEU A 37 12.76 8.09 14.48
C LEU A 37 13.90 8.65 13.63
N ASP A 38 14.85 9.32 14.28
CA ASP A 38 16.07 9.85 13.64
C ASP A 38 17.16 8.76 13.64
N ALA A 39 17.00 7.80 12.73
CA ALA A 39 17.87 6.64 12.56
C ALA A 39 17.93 6.19 11.09
N ASN A 40 18.86 5.30 10.75
CA ASN A 40 18.89 4.64 9.42
C ASN A 40 17.63 3.77 9.22
N PHE A 41 17.38 3.35 7.97
CA PHE A 41 16.15 2.63 7.63
C PHE A 41 15.98 1.32 8.40
N LEU A 42 17.04 0.51 8.54
CA LEU A 42 16.96 -0.80 9.24
C LEU A 42 16.65 -0.65 10.73
N ASP A 43 17.20 0.38 11.38
CA ASP A 43 16.87 0.70 12.77
C ASP A 43 15.39 1.16 12.90
N LYS A 44 14.86 1.88 11.90
CA LYS A 44 13.42 2.21 11.85
C LYS A 44 12.56 0.99 11.63
N ALA A 45 12.93 0.09 10.71
CA ALA A 45 12.23 -1.16 10.46
C ALA A 45 12.19 -2.03 11.73
N THR A 46 13.30 -2.12 12.45
CA THR A 46 13.37 -2.81 13.74
C THR A 46 12.43 -2.19 14.79
N ALA A 47 12.41 -0.85 14.88
CA ALA A 47 11.50 -0.16 15.79
C ALA A 47 10.02 -0.35 15.39
N PHE A 48 9.74 -0.32 14.08
CA PHE A 48 8.43 -0.60 13.50
C PHE A 48 7.95 -2.01 13.85
N ASP A 49 8.77 -3.03 13.63
CA ASP A 49 8.43 -4.42 13.92
C ASP A 49 8.18 -4.63 15.43
N ALA A 50 8.98 -3.99 16.29
CA ALA A 50 8.78 -4.05 17.74
C ALA A 50 7.42 -3.47 18.18
N VAL A 51 6.90 -2.47 17.47
CA VAL A 51 5.55 -1.94 17.72
C VAL A 51 4.51 -2.99 17.34
N PHE A 52 4.54 -3.56 16.13
CA PHE A 52 3.59 -4.60 15.72
C PHE A 52 3.63 -5.85 16.61
N ASP A 53 4.82 -6.28 17.05
CA ASP A 53 5.00 -7.42 17.95
C ASP A 53 4.30 -7.23 19.30
N SER A 54 4.18 -5.97 19.76
CA SER A 54 3.48 -5.63 20.99
C SER A 54 1.97 -5.43 20.82
N HIS A 55 1.49 -5.39 19.57
CA HIS A 55 0.10 -5.07 19.20
C HIS A 55 -0.48 -6.05 18.17
N SER A 56 -0.50 -7.34 18.52
CA SER A 56 -0.92 -8.45 17.63
C SER A 56 -2.32 -8.34 16.98
N LYS A 57 -3.17 -7.40 17.41
CA LYS A 57 -4.48 -7.14 16.79
C LYS A 57 -4.38 -6.41 15.46
N PHE A 58 -3.22 -5.82 15.16
CA PHE A 58 -2.96 -5.07 13.93
C PHE A 58 -2.00 -5.80 13.00
N GLU A 59 -1.64 -7.06 13.29
CA GLU A 59 -0.64 -7.84 12.54
C GLU A 59 -0.90 -7.85 11.03
N GLU A 60 -2.17 -7.95 10.64
CA GLU A 60 -2.61 -7.95 9.24
C GLU A 60 -2.24 -6.66 8.48
N LEU A 61 -2.00 -5.54 9.18
CA LEU A 61 -1.56 -4.28 8.56
C LEU A 61 -0.03 -4.17 8.45
N ARG A 62 0.74 -5.14 8.96
CA ARG A 62 2.20 -5.01 9.10
C ARG A 62 2.87 -4.72 7.76
N GLU A 63 2.66 -5.56 6.76
CA GLU A 63 3.40 -5.43 5.51
C GLU A 63 2.91 -4.23 4.68
N VAL A 64 1.61 -3.94 4.65
CA VAL A 64 1.09 -2.72 3.98
C VAL A 64 1.57 -1.42 4.65
N PHE A 65 1.84 -1.44 5.96
CA PHE A 65 2.42 -0.28 6.64
C PHE A 65 3.95 -0.26 6.54
N PHE A 66 4.59 -1.40 6.29
CA PHE A 66 6.00 -1.47 5.92
C PHE A 66 6.23 -0.81 4.55
N ASP A 67 5.36 -1.04 3.57
CA ASP A 67 5.39 -0.32 2.29
C ASP A 67 5.28 1.20 2.49
N LEU A 68 4.40 1.61 3.40
CA LEU A 68 4.24 3.02 3.75
C LEU A 68 5.49 3.60 4.47
N LEU A 69 6.19 2.79 5.26
CA LEU A 69 7.48 3.15 5.87
C LEU A 69 8.55 3.37 4.79
N MET A 70 8.60 2.50 3.79
CA MET A 70 9.48 2.62 2.63
C MET A 70 9.17 3.89 1.82
N VAL A 71 7.90 4.17 1.55
CA VAL A 71 7.46 5.41 0.87
C VAL A 71 7.85 6.67 1.68
N ASN A 72 7.72 6.62 3.02
CA ASN A 72 8.19 7.72 3.88
C ASN A 72 9.71 7.92 3.80
N PHE A 73 10.47 6.84 3.73
CA PHE A 73 11.93 6.89 3.58
C PHE A 73 12.31 7.61 2.28
N PHE A 74 11.75 7.20 1.14
CA PHE A 74 11.99 7.86 -0.15
C PHE A 74 11.51 9.31 -0.18
N SER A 75 10.37 9.61 0.45
CA SER A 75 9.75 10.93 0.37
C SER A 75 10.37 11.96 1.33
N SER A 76 10.94 11.54 2.45
CA SER A 76 11.39 12.45 3.51
C SER A 76 12.83 12.24 3.95
N ASP A 77 13.34 11.01 3.96
CA ASP A 77 14.64 10.72 4.57
C ASP A 77 15.75 10.74 3.53
N VAL A 78 15.51 10.17 2.34
CA VAL A 78 16.46 10.24 1.20
C VAL A 78 16.78 11.69 0.82
N GLN A 79 15.81 12.61 0.91
CA GLN A 79 16.04 14.05 0.66
C GLN A 79 17.04 14.72 1.61
N LYS A 80 17.36 14.08 2.75
CA LYS A 80 18.33 14.59 3.74
C LYS A 80 19.71 13.95 3.57
N LEU A 81 19.82 12.94 2.70
CA LEU A 81 21.03 12.16 2.46
C LEU A 81 21.77 12.74 1.24
N GLU A 82 22.92 12.16 0.92
CA GLU A 82 23.73 12.58 -0.23
C GLU A 82 23.04 12.16 -1.55
N ASP A 83 23.28 12.90 -2.64
CA ASP A 83 22.59 12.71 -3.94
C ASP A 83 22.81 11.30 -4.54
N ASP A 84 23.87 10.60 -4.14
CA ASP A 84 24.24 9.24 -4.55
C ASP A 84 23.92 8.17 -3.49
N TYR A 85 23.08 8.49 -2.49
CA TYR A 85 22.76 7.55 -1.41
C TYR A 85 22.18 6.22 -1.93
N LEU A 86 21.35 6.25 -2.97
CA LEU A 86 20.78 5.05 -3.59
C LEU A 86 21.81 4.23 -4.38
N GLU A 87 23.01 4.76 -4.63
CA GLU A 87 24.14 4.03 -5.22
C GLU A 87 25.09 3.48 -4.14
N SER A 88 24.77 3.67 -2.86
CA SER A 88 25.67 3.31 -1.75
C SER A 88 25.57 1.84 -1.33
N ASP A 89 26.65 1.34 -0.73
CA ASP A 89 26.66 0.02 -0.08
C ASP A 89 25.62 -0.09 1.05
N GLU A 90 25.26 1.03 1.68
CA GLU A 90 24.22 1.07 2.71
C GLU A 90 22.84 0.76 2.12
N TRP A 91 22.51 1.38 0.98
CA TRP A 91 21.26 1.10 0.28
C TRP A 91 21.20 -0.33 -0.24
N ALA A 92 22.28 -0.82 -0.86
CA ALA A 92 22.36 -2.21 -1.30
C ALA A 92 22.15 -3.21 -0.15
N ASN A 93 22.64 -2.89 1.06
CA ASN A 93 22.39 -3.70 2.25
C ASN A 93 20.94 -3.59 2.75
N ILE A 94 20.30 -2.43 2.63
CA ILE A 94 18.86 -2.29 2.94
C ILE A 94 18.05 -3.17 2.00
N GLU A 95 18.29 -3.11 0.69
CA GLU A 95 17.58 -3.91 -0.32
C GLU A 95 17.68 -5.40 -0.02
N GLU A 96 18.89 -5.91 0.25
CA GLU A 96 19.11 -7.34 0.57
C GLU A 96 18.39 -7.76 1.86
N GLU A 97 18.45 -6.94 2.93
CA GLU A 97 17.82 -7.28 4.22
C GLU A 97 16.29 -7.17 4.18
N THR A 98 15.72 -6.49 3.19
CA THR A 98 14.27 -6.29 3.06
C THR A 98 13.67 -6.94 1.83
N ILE A 99 14.41 -7.81 1.14
CA ILE A 99 13.96 -8.46 -0.09
C ILE A 99 12.67 -9.27 0.06
N ASP A 100 12.45 -9.86 1.25
CA ASP A 100 11.26 -10.66 1.57
C ASP A 100 10.17 -9.85 2.31
N ARG A 101 10.21 -8.51 2.25
CA ARG A 101 9.31 -7.61 2.99
C ARG A 101 8.44 -6.76 2.06
N GLY A 102 7.32 -6.30 2.62
CA GLY A 102 6.38 -5.43 1.91
C GLY A 102 5.38 -6.21 1.07
N THR A 103 4.65 -5.47 0.24
CA THR A 103 3.62 -6.01 -0.63
C THR A 103 3.57 -5.25 -1.96
N GLU A 104 2.76 -5.73 -2.90
CA GLU A 104 2.48 -5.02 -4.16
C GLU A 104 1.88 -3.62 -3.97
N LEU A 105 1.41 -3.28 -2.76
CA LEU A 105 1.00 -1.92 -2.43
C LEU A 105 2.15 -0.91 -2.64
N LEU A 106 3.41 -1.30 -2.41
CA LEU A 106 4.54 -0.41 -2.65
C LEU A 106 4.56 0.09 -4.10
N ASN A 107 4.38 -0.81 -5.07
CA ASN A 107 4.32 -0.47 -6.49
C ASN A 107 3.19 0.52 -6.80
N LEU A 108 1.99 0.30 -6.26
CA LEU A 108 0.88 1.24 -6.43
C LEU A 108 1.14 2.61 -5.78
N LEU A 109 1.78 2.66 -4.60
CA LEU A 109 2.10 3.91 -3.92
C LEU A 109 3.19 4.71 -4.66
N LEU A 110 4.17 4.02 -5.25
CA LEU A 110 5.18 4.63 -6.11
C LEU A 110 4.55 5.20 -7.39
N TYR A 111 3.66 4.44 -8.02
CA TYR A 111 2.87 4.91 -9.17
C TYR A 111 2.06 6.17 -8.85
N ILE A 112 1.30 6.17 -7.73
CA ILE A 112 0.53 7.35 -7.31
C ILE A 112 1.44 8.57 -7.07
N LYS A 113 2.65 8.35 -6.53
CA LYS A 113 3.63 9.42 -6.35
C LYS A 113 4.07 9.98 -7.70
N GLU A 114 4.37 9.12 -8.68
CA GLU A 114 4.73 9.53 -10.05
C GLU A 114 3.60 10.33 -10.69
N CYS A 115 2.36 9.85 -10.63
CA CYS A 115 1.20 10.58 -11.14
C CYS A 115 1.11 12.00 -10.55
N LYS A 116 1.38 12.15 -9.24
CA LYS A 116 1.38 13.47 -8.58
C LYS A 116 2.53 14.36 -9.00
N ASP A 117 3.70 13.79 -9.21
CA ASP A 117 4.87 14.54 -9.67
C ASP A 117 4.66 15.03 -11.12
N GLU A 118 3.87 14.31 -11.92
CA GLU A 118 3.50 14.64 -13.30
C GLU A 118 2.17 15.41 -13.48
N ASP A 119 1.41 15.63 -12.41
CA ASP A 119 0.07 16.27 -12.42
C ASP A 119 -0.96 15.53 -13.31
N ILE A 120 -0.98 14.20 -13.21
CA ILE A 120 -1.92 13.30 -13.90
C ILE A 120 -2.78 12.51 -12.90
N GLU A 121 -3.95 12.06 -13.34
CA GLU A 121 -4.84 11.19 -12.55
C GLU A 121 -4.43 9.72 -12.72
N PRO A 122 -4.37 8.91 -11.64
CA PRO A 122 -4.08 7.49 -11.73
C PRO A 122 -5.10 6.72 -12.58
N GLU A 123 -4.63 5.87 -13.50
CA GLU A 123 -5.47 5.03 -14.35
C GLU A 123 -4.98 3.57 -14.33
N LEU A 124 -5.90 2.60 -14.22
CA LEU A 124 -5.53 1.17 -14.17
C LEU A 124 -4.74 0.73 -15.40
N GLY A 125 -5.12 1.21 -16.58
CA GLY A 125 -4.45 0.84 -17.83
C GLY A 125 -3.00 1.33 -17.88
N ASP A 126 -2.75 2.52 -17.33
CA ASP A 126 -1.43 3.16 -17.25
C ASP A 126 -0.56 2.49 -16.17
N PHE A 127 -1.11 2.26 -14.97
CA PHE A 127 -0.46 1.48 -13.92
C PHE A 127 0.01 0.11 -14.42
N LEU A 128 -0.87 -0.63 -15.11
CA LEU A 128 -0.52 -1.96 -15.60
C LEU A 128 0.47 -1.90 -16.77
N LYS A 129 0.31 -1.01 -17.75
CA LYS A 129 1.09 -1.12 -19.00
C LYS A 129 2.34 -0.26 -19.04
N GLU A 130 2.28 0.93 -18.46
CA GLU A 130 3.36 1.90 -18.56
C GLU A 130 4.25 1.86 -17.32
N PHE A 131 3.65 1.65 -16.14
CA PHE A 131 4.40 1.59 -14.88
C PHE A 131 4.99 0.19 -14.58
N LEU A 132 4.16 -0.86 -14.59
CA LEU A 132 4.62 -2.22 -14.24
C LEU A 132 5.28 -2.96 -15.41
N LEU A 133 4.66 -2.92 -16.59
CA LEU A 133 5.01 -3.82 -17.70
C LEU A 133 5.90 -3.13 -18.74
N VAL A 134 7.11 -2.75 -18.32
CA VAL A 134 8.14 -2.20 -19.22
C VAL A 134 8.59 -3.29 -20.22
N GLU A 135 8.90 -2.92 -21.47
CA GLU A 135 9.25 -3.85 -22.57
C GLU A 135 10.53 -4.71 -22.36
N ASP A 136 11.13 -4.72 -21.16
CA ASP A 136 12.32 -5.51 -20.85
C ASP A 136 11.95 -6.93 -20.39
N ASP A 137 12.72 -7.93 -20.84
CA ASP A 137 12.49 -9.35 -20.56
C ASP A 137 12.61 -9.68 -19.03
N GLU A 138 13.08 -8.71 -18.23
CA GLU A 138 13.27 -8.80 -16.78
C GLU A 138 11.96 -8.67 -15.96
N PHE A 139 10.84 -8.24 -16.56
CA PHE A 139 9.56 -8.01 -15.86
C PHE A 139 8.49 -9.07 -16.13
N GLN A 140 8.89 -10.30 -16.49
CA GLN A 140 7.92 -11.39 -16.73
C GLN A 140 7.18 -11.82 -15.46
N ASP A 141 7.80 -11.68 -14.30
CA ASP A 141 7.19 -12.04 -13.01
C ASP A 141 6.00 -11.10 -12.69
N GLU A 142 6.09 -9.82 -13.06
CA GLU A 142 5.00 -8.85 -12.93
C GLU A 142 3.76 -9.25 -13.74
N PHE A 143 3.95 -9.84 -14.93
CA PHE A 143 2.81 -10.36 -15.69
C PHE A 143 2.07 -11.48 -14.96
N GLU A 144 2.78 -12.35 -14.24
CA GLU A 144 2.18 -13.45 -13.48
C GLU A 144 1.44 -12.94 -12.23
N ILE A 145 2.05 -12.01 -11.49
CA ILE A 145 1.46 -11.41 -10.29
C ILE A 145 0.14 -10.68 -10.65
N TYR A 146 0.13 -9.92 -11.74
CA TYR A 146 -1.00 -9.07 -12.12
C TYR A 146 -1.94 -9.68 -13.17
N GLU A 147 -1.77 -10.96 -13.54
CA GLU A 147 -2.53 -11.60 -14.64
C GLU A 147 -4.05 -11.41 -14.52
N GLU A 148 -4.59 -11.63 -13.32
CA GLU A 148 -6.02 -11.49 -13.07
C GLU A 148 -6.49 -10.03 -13.08
N MET A 149 -5.65 -9.07 -12.67
CA MET A 149 -5.98 -7.65 -12.84
C MET A 149 -6.00 -7.26 -14.32
N ILE A 150 -4.99 -7.68 -15.08
CA ILE A 150 -4.88 -7.42 -16.52
C ILE A 150 -6.08 -7.99 -17.27
N SER A 151 -6.47 -9.23 -16.95
CA SER A 151 -7.57 -9.94 -17.62
C SER A 151 -8.95 -9.45 -17.21
N ASN A 152 -9.07 -8.75 -16.07
CA ASN A 152 -10.35 -8.31 -15.52
C ASN A 152 -10.45 -6.79 -15.31
N GLN A 153 -9.73 -5.98 -16.09
CA GLN A 153 -9.75 -4.50 -16.00
C GLN A 153 -11.17 -3.91 -16.01
N GLN A 154 -12.11 -4.53 -16.74
CA GLN A 154 -13.52 -4.10 -16.78
C GLN A 154 -14.21 -4.08 -15.41
N LEU A 155 -13.69 -4.82 -14.41
CA LEU A 155 -14.24 -4.79 -13.06
C LEU A 155 -14.04 -3.41 -12.41
N ALA A 156 -12.98 -2.67 -12.75
CA ALA A 156 -12.76 -1.31 -12.26
C ALA A 156 -13.78 -0.30 -12.82
N GLU A 157 -14.55 -0.68 -13.84
CA GLU A 157 -15.67 0.13 -14.37
C GLU A 157 -17.05 -0.35 -13.88
N SER A 158 -17.09 -1.33 -12.97
CA SER A 158 -18.31 -2.01 -12.57
C SER A 158 -18.95 -1.46 -11.28
N SER A 159 -18.80 -2.16 -10.16
CA SER A 159 -19.23 -1.75 -8.82
C SER A 159 -18.42 -2.51 -7.77
N VAL A 160 -18.36 -1.97 -6.55
CA VAL A 160 -17.70 -2.65 -5.42
C VAL A 160 -18.30 -4.04 -5.16
N GLU A 161 -19.63 -4.18 -5.29
CA GLU A 161 -20.31 -5.48 -5.12
C GLU A 161 -19.84 -6.53 -6.13
N GLU A 162 -19.69 -6.14 -7.40
CA GLU A 162 -19.27 -7.05 -8.46
C GLU A 162 -17.80 -7.45 -8.32
N ILE A 163 -16.92 -6.50 -7.96
CA ILE A 163 -15.51 -6.76 -7.63
C ILE A 163 -15.43 -7.82 -6.51
N CYS A 164 -16.12 -7.56 -5.39
CA CYS A 164 -16.08 -8.46 -4.23
C CYS A 164 -16.67 -9.84 -4.51
N LYS A 165 -17.69 -9.94 -5.37
CA LYS A 165 -18.29 -11.24 -5.77
C LYS A 165 -17.42 -12.04 -6.73
N THR A 166 -16.69 -11.34 -7.60
CA THR A 166 -15.89 -11.98 -8.65
C THR A 166 -14.55 -12.46 -8.11
N ALA A 167 -13.89 -11.68 -7.25
CA ALA A 167 -12.55 -11.97 -6.73
C ALA A 167 -12.35 -13.43 -6.23
N PRO A 168 -13.27 -14.04 -5.45
CA PRO A 168 -13.09 -15.43 -4.97
C PRO A 168 -13.12 -16.51 -6.07
N SER A 169 -13.52 -16.16 -7.30
CA SER A 169 -13.58 -17.08 -8.44
C SER A 169 -12.39 -16.97 -9.39
N LEU A 170 -11.55 -15.95 -9.20
CA LEU A 170 -10.35 -15.69 -9.99
C LEU A 170 -9.15 -16.45 -9.43
N ASN A 171 -8.18 -16.76 -10.27
CA ASN A 171 -6.93 -17.41 -9.87
C ASN A 171 -5.87 -16.34 -9.52
N ILE A 172 -6.16 -15.54 -8.51
CA ILE A 172 -5.30 -14.42 -8.08
C ILE A 172 -4.00 -14.98 -7.50
N SER A 173 -2.86 -14.41 -7.89
CA SER A 173 -1.54 -14.76 -7.35
C SER A 173 -1.48 -14.57 -5.83
N GLU A 174 -0.53 -15.21 -5.16
CA GLU A 174 -0.41 -15.12 -3.70
C GLU A 174 -0.17 -13.68 -3.22
N GLU A 175 0.66 -12.95 -3.96
CA GLU A 175 1.06 -11.57 -3.71
C GLU A 175 -0.13 -10.59 -3.83
N MET A 176 -1.08 -10.89 -4.72
CA MET A 176 -2.24 -10.03 -4.97
C MET A 176 -3.52 -10.47 -4.26
N GLN A 177 -3.54 -11.62 -3.58
CA GLN A 177 -4.77 -12.17 -2.99
C GLN A 177 -5.46 -11.21 -2.01
N GLU A 178 -4.70 -10.53 -1.17
CA GLU A 178 -5.23 -9.56 -0.20
C GLU A 178 -5.42 -8.17 -0.83
N LEU A 179 -4.70 -7.85 -1.90
CA LEU A 179 -4.64 -6.51 -2.48
C LEU A 179 -5.57 -6.30 -3.68
N PHE A 180 -6.04 -7.38 -4.32
CA PHE A 180 -6.86 -7.30 -5.52
C PHE A 180 -8.10 -6.43 -5.33
N VAL A 181 -8.85 -6.65 -4.24
CA VAL A 181 -10.07 -5.87 -3.96
C VAL A 181 -9.75 -4.39 -3.72
N PRO A 182 -8.87 -4.00 -2.77
CA PRO A 182 -8.58 -2.58 -2.55
C PRO A 182 -7.96 -1.89 -3.78
N PHE A 183 -7.19 -2.60 -4.62
CA PHE A 183 -6.64 -2.05 -5.87
C PHE A 183 -7.74 -1.79 -6.90
N MET A 184 -8.56 -2.80 -7.20
CA MET A 184 -9.63 -2.65 -8.18
C MET A 184 -10.65 -1.60 -7.75
N VAL A 185 -10.92 -1.50 -6.45
CA VAL A 185 -11.82 -0.47 -5.90
C VAL A 185 -11.18 0.91 -5.91
N PHE A 186 -9.86 1.03 -5.72
CA PHE A 186 -9.14 2.29 -5.92
C PHE A 186 -9.30 2.81 -7.34
N PHE A 187 -9.05 1.98 -8.35
CA PHE A 187 -9.21 2.40 -9.75
C PHE A 187 -10.67 2.63 -10.16
N LEU A 188 -11.64 2.06 -9.45
CA LEU A 188 -13.06 2.37 -9.61
C LEU A 188 -13.44 3.74 -9.03
N ASP A 189 -12.81 4.16 -7.93
CA ASP A 189 -13.06 5.43 -7.27
C ASP A 189 -11.78 5.98 -6.61
N VAL A 190 -10.95 6.65 -7.42
CA VAL A 190 -9.65 7.21 -7.02
C VAL A 190 -9.77 8.35 -6.01
N GLU A 191 -10.95 8.97 -5.92
CA GLU A 191 -11.26 10.10 -5.03
C GLU A 191 -11.51 9.65 -3.58
N GLY A 192 -11.83 8.38 -3.34
CA GLY A 192 -12.04 7.88 -1.98
C GLY A 192 -13.42 8.22 -1.41
N SER A 193 -14.51 7.98 -2.13
CA SER A 193 -15.83 8.40 -1.66
C SER A 193 -16.32 7.63 -0.42
N ALA A 194 -17.11 8.31 0.41
CA ALA A 194 -17.75 7.70 1.57
C ALA A 194 -18.77 6.61 1.20
N THR A 195 -19.26 6.59 -0.04
CA THR A 195 -20.14 5.53 -0.56
C THR A 195 -19.33 4.27 -0.80
N THR A 196 -18.23 4.38 -1.56
CA THR A 196 -17.32 3.27 -1.84
C THR A 196 -16.82 2.60 -0.57
N THR A 197 -16.39 3.39 0.42
CA THR A 197 -15.97 2.86 1.73
C THR A 197 -17.07 2.03 2.41
N LYS A 198 -18.35 2.46 2.35
CA LYS A 198 -19.48 1.70 2.93
C LYS A 198 -19.75 0.42 2.17
N GLU A 199 -19.61 0.44 0.85
CA GLU A 199 -19.82 -0.74 0.02
C GLU A 199 -18.72 -1.77 0.25
N ILE A 200 -17.46 -1.36 0.42
CA ILE A 200 -16.38 -2.28 0.83
C ILE A 200 -16.75 -2.97 2.13
N ILE A 201 -17.16 -2.20 3.15
CA ILE A 201 -17.55 -2.75 4.46
C ILE A 201 -18.74 -3.72 4.36
N GLN A 202 -19.63 -3.50 3.39
CA GLN A 202 -20.82 -4.31 3.17
C GLN A 202 -20.52 -5.62 2.43
N PHE A 203 -19.66 -5.58 1.41
CA PHE A 203 -19.51 -6.67 0.44
C PHE A 203 -18.19 -7.45 0.56
N SER A 204 -17.12 -6.83 1.06
CA SER A 204 -15.83 -7.51 1.20
C SER A 204 -15.87 -8.62 2.26
N SER A 205 -15.22 -9.74 1.96
CA SER A 205 -14.93 -10.79 2.93
C SER A 205 -13.90 -10.38 3.99
N ASN A 206 -12.96 -9.48 3.65
CA ASN A 206 -11.96 -8.91 4.56
C ASN A 206 -12.17 -7.40 4.75
N LYS A 207 -13.39 -7.03 5.13
CA LYS A 207 -13.83 -5.63 5.26
C LYS A 207 -12.90 -4.72 6.06
N SER A 208 -12.24 -5.23 7.10
CA SER A 208 -11.39 -4.41 7.96
C SER A 208 -10.12 -4.03 7.24
N PHE A 209 -9.42 -5.01 6.67
CA PHE A 209 -8.22 -4.79 5.87
C PHE A 209 -8.54 -3.99 4.61
N ASP A 210 -9.47 -4.45 3.77
CA ASP A 210 -9.75 -3.83 2.47
C ASP A 210 -10.17 -2.36 2.60
N SER A 211 -11.01 -2.03 3.58
CA SER A 211 -11.40 -0.64 3.79
C SER A 211 -10.28 0.22 4.36
N ALA A 212 -9.39 -0.35 5.18
CA ALA A 212 -8.22 0.35 5.70
C ALA A 212 -7.18 0.59 4.60
N THR A 213 -6.92 -0.40 3.75
CA THR A 213 -5.99 -0.32 2.62
C THR A 213 -6.53 0.65 1.56
N TYR A 214 -7.82 0.59 1.22
CA TYR A 214 -8.44 1.58 0.33
C TYR A 214 -8.34 3.02 0.87
N ILE A 215 -8.58 3.23 2.17
CA ILE A 215 -8.40 4.54 2.81
C ILE A 215 -6.94 4.99 2.80
N LEU A 216 -5.98 4.08 2.99
CA LEU A 216 -4.55 4.37 2.87
C LEU A 216 -4.25 4.92 1.48
N ILE A 217 -4.59 4.17 0.43
CA ILE A 217 -4.29 4.47 -0.97
C ILE A 217 -4.90 5.83 -1.35
N THR A 218 -6.19 6.01 -1.10
CA THR A 218 -6.94 7.24 -1.43
C THR A 218 -6.46 8.46 -0.63
N THR A 219 -5.98 8.27 0.61
CA THR A 219 -5.40 9.38 1.39
C THR A 219 -4.01 9.76 0.88
N ILE A 220 -3.23 8.81 0.36
CA ILE A 220 -1.97 9.11 -0.33
C ILE A 220 -2.24 9.80 -1.67
N ASN A 221 -3.30 9.41 -2.39
CA ASN A 221 -3.72 10.00 -3.66
C ASN A 221 -4.26 11.43 -3.53
N ASN A 222 -4.81 11.82 -2.37
CA ASN A 222 -5.35 13.17 -2.13
C ASN A 222 -4.44 14.09 -1.29
#